data_AF-E3C771-F1
#
_entry.id   AF-E3C771-F1
#
_cell.length_a   1.000
_cell.length_b   1.000
_cell.length_c   1.000
_cell.angle_alpha   90.00
_cell.angle_beta   90.00
_cell.angle_gamma   90.00
#
_symmetry.space_group_name_H-M   'P 1'
#
loop_
_entity.id
_entity.type
_entity.pdbx_description
1 polymer ?
#
loop_
_entity_poly.entity_id
_entity_poly.type
_entity_poly.pdbx_seq_one_letter_code
_entity_poly.pdbx_strand_id
1 'polypeptide(L)'
;MAKFTFDKSAKKKAPKPITETKISKPKETYNPAKMTKQVEAEYQKQPKKKRPVGRPRSGRKSYQTVRLQKKTVLKIDALENALSIKTQDETVNQAIDRVLRSLSNDEMRSYKLWLDMFEKRNSTN
;
A
#
# COMPACT_ATOMS: atom_id res chain seq x y z
N MET A 1 -94.80 15.85 -15.14
CA MET A 1 -93.34 16.01 -15.01
C MET A 1 -93.03 16.52 -13.62
N ALA A 2 -92.41 15.72 -12.74
CA ALA A 2 -92.09 16.16 -11.38
C ALA A 2 -90.93 17.17 -11.43
N LYS A 3 -91.21 18.42 -11.02
CA LYS A 3 -90.19 19.47 -10.88
C LYS A 3 -89.38 19.18 -9.61
N PHE A 4 -88.08 18.90 -9.77
CA PHE A 4 -87.14 18.81 -8.64
C PHE A 4 -87.01 20.19 -7.99
N THR A 5 -87.51 20.35 -6.77
CA THR A 5 -87.34 21.57 -5.97
C THR A 5 -86.16 21.40 -5.03
N PHE A 6 -85.18 22.30 -5.12
CA PHE A 6 -84.01 22.30 -4.24
C PHE A 6 -84.37 22.90 -2.89
N ASP A 7 -84.47 22.06 -1.87
CA ASP A 7 -84.81 22.49 -0.51
C ASP A 7 -83.57 23.09 0.19
N LYS A 8 -83.53 24.43 0.28
CA LYS A 8 -82.43 25.18 0.92
C LYS A 8 -82.43 25.05 2.46
N SER A 9 -83.44 24.40 3.05
CA SER A 9 -83.58 24.23 4.50
C SER A 9 -82.76 23.05 5.08
N ALA A 10 -82.16 22.22 4.23
CA ALA A 10 -81.28 21.14 4.67
C ALA A 10 -80.00 21.73 5.31
N LYS A 11 -79.86 21.53 6.64
CA LYS A 11 -78.69 21.98 7.42
C LYS A 11 -77.39 21.49 6.74
N LYS A 12 -76.63 22.41 6.15
CA LYS A 12 -75.31 22.14 5.59
C LYS A 12 -74.40 21.64 6.73
N LYS A 13 -73.91 20.40 6.66
CA LYS A 13 -72.93 19.91 7.64
C LYS A 13 -71.65 20.72 7.48
N ALA A 14 -71.20 21.36 8.57
CA ALA A 14 -69.95 22.11 8.58
C ALA A 14 -68.77 21.16 8.27
N PRO A 15 -67.78 21.58 7.46
CA PRO A 15 -66.59 20.77 7.21
C PRO A 15 -65.86 20.52 8.54
N LYS A 16 -65.37 19.29 8.75
CA LYS A 16 -64.57 18.96 9.94
C LYS A 16 -63.23 19.70 9.84
N PRO A 17 -62.76 20.36 10.91
CA PRO A 17 -61.47 21.04 10.89
C PRO A 17 -60.34 20.02 10.75
N ILE A 18 -59.41 20.30 9.84
CA ILE A 18 -58.21 19.49 9.61
C ILE A 18 -57.13 20.04 10.55
N THR A 19 -56.56 19.21 11.42
CA THR A 19 -55.47 19.64 12.31
C THR A 19 -54.15 19.66 11.57
N GLU A 20 -53.46 20.80 11.59
CA GLU A 20 -52.13 20.95 10.98
C GLU A 20 -51.12 19.96 11.57
N THR A 21 -50.36 19.29 10.70
CA THR A 21 -49.28 18.39 11.12
C THR A 21 -48.04 19.20 11.49
N LYS A 22 -47.46 18.91 12.66
CA LYS A 22 -46.22 19.56 13.12
C LYS A 22 -45.04 19.05 12.28
N ILE A 23 -44.33 19.97 11.64
CA ILE A 23 -43.10 19.67 10.88
C ILE A 23 -42.09 19.05 11.84
N SER A 24 -41.66 17.81 11.55
CA SER A 24 -40.71 17.08 12.39
C SER A 24 -39.34 17.77 12.35
N LYS A 25 -38.83 18.12 13.53
CA LYS A 25 -37.44 18.60 13.65
C LYS A 25 -36.48 17.39 13.63
N PRO A 26 -35.27 17.55 13.09
CA PRO A 26 -34.27 16.49 13.10
C PRO A 26 -33.94 16.09 14.55
N LYS A 27 -33.81 14.78 14.78
CA LYS A 27 -33.55 14.22 16.12
C LYS A 27 -32.19 14.62 16.68
N GLU A 28 -31.20 14.83 15.82
CA GLU A 28 -29.86 15.23 16.23
C GLU A 28 -29.29 16.26 15.26
N THR A 29 -28.66 17.30 15.82
CA THR A 29 -27.95 18.33 15.07
C THR A 29 -26.46 18.03 15.17
N TYR A 30 -25.76 18.11 14.04
CA TYR A 30 -24.31 17.92 14.00
C TYR A 30 -23.62 18.92 14.94
N ASN A 31 -22.90 18.41 15.94
CA ASN A 31 -22.13 19.23 16.87
C ASN A 31 -20.63 18.93 16.70
N PRO A 32 -19.85 19.90 16.18
CA PRO A 32 -18.43 19.69 15.89
C PRO A 32 -17.61 19.35 17.14
N ALA A 33 -18.02 19.84 18.32
CA ALA A 33 -17.32 19.59 19.58
C ALA A 33 -17.48 18.15 20.08
N LYS A 34 -18.51 17.42 19.64
CA LYS A 34 -18.67 15.98 19.96
C LYS A 34 -17.77 15.12 19.07
N MET A 35 -17.61 15.50 17.81
CA MET A 35 -16.77 14.81 16.85
C MET A 35 -15.28 14.94 17.18
N THR A 36 -14.81 16.13 17.58
CA THR A 36 -13.41 16.34 17.97
C THR A 36 -13.03 15.47 19.19
N LYS A 37 -13.91 15.39 20.19
CA LYS A 37 -13.68 14.56 21.39
C LYS A 37 -13.63 13.06 21.08
N GLN A 38 -14.42 12.58 20.11
CA GLN A 38 -14.39 11.19 19.67
C GLN A 38 -13.06 10.87 18.97
N VAL A 39 -12.62 11.74 18.06
CA VAL A 39 -11.35 11.61 17.34
C VAL A 39 -10.16 11.65 18.30
N GLU A 40 -10.17 12.55 19.29
CA GLU A 40 -9.12 12.63 20.32
C GLU A 40 -9.06 11.38 21.20
N ALA A 41 -10.21 10.85 21.61
CA ALA A 41 -10.29 9.61 22.40
C ALA A 41 -9.80 8.38 21.61
N GLU A 42 -10.05 8.35 20.31
CA GLU A 42 -9.60 7.29 19.40
C GLU A 42 -8.09 7.38 19.14
N TYR A 43 -7.55 8.59 19.07
CA TYR A 43 -6.10 8.85 18.97
C TYR A 43 -5.33 8.45 20.23
N GLN A 44 -5.95 8.56 21.41
CA GLN A 44 -5.37 8.17 22.71
C GLN A 44 -5.39 6.64 22.94
N LYS A 45 -6.39 5.93 22.40
CA LYS A 45 -6.53 4.46 22.56
C LYS A 45 -5.59 3.64 21.69
N GLN A 46 -5.04 4.23 20.63
CA GLN A 46 -4.02 3.57 19.80
C GLN A 46 -2.67 3.62 20.56
N PRO A 47 -2.10 2.48 20.99
CA PRO A 47 -0.74 2.51 21.50
C PRO A 47 0.15 3.03 20.37
N LYS A 48 0.78 4.19 20.59
CA LYS A 48 1.81 4.73 19.69
C LYS A 48 2.96 3.72 19.66
N LYS A 49 2.84 2.67 18.83
CA LYS A 49 3.97 1.81 18.47
C LYS A 49 4.99 2.75 17.87
N LYS A 50 5.99 3.12 18.67
CA LYS A 50 7.18 3.80 18.18
C LYS A 50 7.74 2.89 17.09
N ARG A 51 7.46 3.21 15.82
CA ARG A 51 8.21 2.65 14.71
C ARG A 51 9.67 2.91 15.08
N PRO A 52 10.55 1.90 15.09
CA PRO A 52 11.95 2.13 15.41
C PRO A 52 12.52 3.05 14.33
N VAL A 53 12.45 4.35 14.58
CA VAL A 53 13.23 5.38 13.90
C VAL A 53 14.63 5.26 14.49
N GLY A 54 15.42 4.43 13.83
CA GLY A 54 16.81 4.16 14.18
C GLY A 54 17.62 3.86 12.92
N ARG A 55 18.95 3.90 13.07
CA ARG A 55 19.92 3.54 12.03
C ARG A 55 19.49 2.21 11.39
N PRO A 56 19.50 2.09 10.05
CA PRO A 56 19.24 0.81 9.40
C PRO A 56 20.08 -0.27 10.08
N ARG A 57 19.43 -1.37 10.47
CA ARG A 57 20.04 -2.48 11.22
C ARG A 57 21.29 -2.92 10.46
N SER A 58 22.46 -2.54 10.98
CA SER A 58 23.76 -2.91 10.42
C SER A 58 23.82 -4.43 10.31
N GLY A 59 24.25 -4.96 9.16
CA GLY A 59 24.44 -6.40 8.96
C GLY A 59 23.38 -7.14 8.13
N ARG A 60 22.47 -6.48 7.40
CA ARG A 60 21.59 -7.18 6.44
C ARG A 60 22.29 -7.66 5.17
N LYS A 61 23.42 -7.04 4.81
CA LYS A 61 24.21 -7.40 3.63
C LYS A 61 25.51 -8.04 4.10
N SER A 62 25.80 -9.23 3.60
CA SER A 62 27.10 -9.88 3.73
C SER A 62 27.94 -9.49 2.51
N TYR A 63 29.16 -9.02 2.77
CA TYR A 63 30.11 -8.67 1.72
C TYR A 63 31.29 -9.62 1.78
N GLN A 64 31.72 -10.09 0.61
CA GLN A 64 32.94 -10.85 0.45
C GLN A 64 33.92 -10.03 -0.40
N THR A 65 35.18 -9.96 0.01
CA THR A 65 36.21 -9.25 -0.75
C THR A 65 36.86 -10.18 -1.76
N VAL A 66 36.89 -9.78 -3.03
CA VAL A 66 37.57 -10.49 -4.12
C VAL A 66 38.77 -9.66 -4.58
N ARG A 67 39.95 -10.30 -4.66
CA ARG A 67 41.15 -9.64 -5.22
C ARG A 67 41.09 -9.70 -6.74
N LEU A 68 41.10 -8.54 -7.39
CA LEU A 68 41.05 -8.39 -8.85
C LEU A 68 42.30 -7.67 -9.36
N GLN A 69 42.67 -7.95 -10.61
CA GLN A 69 43.72 -7.19 -11.28
C GLN A 69 43.25 -5.77 -11.59
N LYS A 70 44.16 -4.79 -11.54
CA LYS A 70 43.85 -3.37 -11.83
C LYS A 70 43.16 -3.17 -13.19
N LYS A 71 43.59 -3.91 -14.20
CA LYS A 71 42.98 -3.88 -15.55
C LYS A 71 41.51 -4.30 -15.55
N THR A 72 41.14 -5.25 -14.71
CA THR A 72 39.75 -5.73 -14.59
C THR A 72 38.89 -4.71 -13.84
N VAL A 73 39.42 -4.09 -12.79
CA VAL A 73 38.72 -3.01 -12.06
C VAL A 73 38.38 -1.85 -13.00
N LEU A 74 39.33 -1.41 -13.83
CA LEU A 74 39.06 -0.37 -14.84
C LEU A 74 37.94 -0.73 -15.81
N LYS A 75 37.80 -2.02 -16.18
CA LYS A 75 36.69 -2.47 -17.04
C LYS A 75 35.35 -2.41 -16.30
N ILE A 76 35.32 -2.76 -15.01
CA ILE A 76 34.12 -2.68 -14.17
C ILE A 76 33.70 -1.20 -14.03
N ASP A 77 34.65 -0.32 -13.73
CA ASP A 77 34.38 1.12 -13.60
C ASP A 77 33.90 1.72 -14.93
N ALA A 78 34.48 1.31 -16.06
CA ALA A 78 34.01 1.75 -17.37
C ALA A 78 32.58 1.27 -17.67
N LEU A 79 32.24 0.04 -17.30
CA LEU A 79 30.89 -0.51 -17.45
C LEU A 79 29.87 0.18 -16.54
N GLU A 80 30.25 0.46 -15.29
CA GLU A 80 29.42 1.18 -14.32
C GLU A 80 29.04 2.56 -14.87
N ASN A 81 30.03 3.30 -15.37
CA ASN A 81 29.82 4.63 -15.95
C ASN A 81 29.01 4.57 -17.25
N ALA A 82 29.31 3.61 -18.13
CA ALA A 82 28.62 3.48 -19.41
C ALA A 82 27.13 3.12 -19.25
N LEU A 83 26.79 2.29 -18.27
CA LEU A 83 25.42 1.85 -18.01
C LEU A 83 24.71 2.72 -16.95
N SER A 84 25.39 3.72 -16.39
CA SER A 84 24.87 4.60 -15.32
C SER A 84 24.33 3.81 -14.13
N ILE A 85 25.01 2.71 -13.79
CA ILE A 85 24.62 1.84 -12.69
C ILE A 85 25.09 2.46 -11.38
N LYS A 86 24.29 2.31 -10.32
CA LYS A 86 24.54 2.99 -9.04
C LYS A 86 25.68 2.37 -8.23
N THR A 87 25.98 1.09 -8.44
CA THR A 87 26.98 0.35 -7.66
C THR A 87 27.76 -0.64 -8.53
N GLN A 88 29.05 -0.82 -8.21
CA GLN A 88 29.90 -1.85 -8.82
C GLN A 88 29.30 -3.26 -8.68
N ASP A 89 28.70 -3.59 -7.53
CA ASP A 89 28.07 -4.90 -7.28
C ASP A 89 26.93 -5.19 -8.27
N GLU A 90 26.07 -4.21 -8.53
CA GLU A 90 24.99 -4.33 -9.52
C GLU A 90 25.53 -4.46 -10.95
N THR A 91 26.63 -3.77 -11.26
CA THR A 91 27.31 -3.88 -12.56
C THR A 91 27.85 -5.30 -12.78
N VAL A 92 28.48 -5.87 -11.74
CA VAL A 92 29.00 -7.24 -11.78
C VAL A 92 27.85 -8.25 -11.89
N ASN A 93 26.78 -8.11 -11.11
CA ASN A 93 25.62 -8.98 -11.17
C ASN A 93 24.95 -8.95 -12.56
N GLN A 94 24.78 -7.77 -13.15
CA GLN A 94 24.23 -7.66 -14.49
C GLN A 94 25.12 -8.30 -15.55
N ALA A 95 26.45 -8.18 -15.42
CA ALA A 95 27.39 -8.84 -16.32
C ALA A 95 27.29 -10.38 -16.19
N ILE A 96 27.22 -10.90 -14.97
CA ILE A 96 27.03 -12.33 -14.71
C ILE A 96 25.70 -12.80 -15.30
N ASP A 97 24.60 -12.09 -15.08
CA ASP A 97 23.29 -12.44 -15.62
C ASP A 97 23.28 -12.51 -17.15
N ARG A 98 24.00 -11.61 -17.83
CA ARG A 98 24.14 -11.66 -19.29
C ARG A 98 24.91 -12.91 -19.73
N VAL A 99 25.95 -13.28 -19.02
CA VAL A 99 26.70 -14.52 -19.27
C VAL A 99 25.81 -15.74 -19.03
N LEU A 100 25.06 -15.77 -17.91
CA LEU A 100 24.09 -16.82 -17.59
C LEU A 100 23.05 -17.02 -18.70
N ARG A 101 22.56 -15.94 -19.30
CA ARG A 101 21.62 -16.03 -20.43
C ARG A 101 22.24 -16.54 -21.73
N SER A 102 23.57 -16.44 -21.86
CA SER A 102 24.30 -16.91 -23.05
C SER A 102 24.77 -18.36 -22.96
N LEU A 103 24.73 -18.96 -21.76
CA LEU A 103 25.18 -20.33 -21.51
C LEU A 103 24.24 -21.36 -22.15
N SER A 104 24.80 -22.48 -22.60
CA SER A 104 24.03 -23.63 -23.05
C SER A 104 23.31 -24.33 -21.88
N ASN A 105 22.35 -25.20 -22.20
CA ASN A 105 21.56 -25.91 -21.18
C ASN A 105 22.44 -26.78 -20.26
N ASP A 106 23.49 -27.41 -20.79
CA ASP A 106 24.37 -28.25 -19.97
C ASP A 106 25.34 -27.43 -19.11
N GLU A 107 25.84 -26.29 -19.61
CA GLU A 107 26.66 -25.39 -18.81
C GLU A 107 25.84 -24.70 -17.71
N MET A 108 24.57 -24.39 -17.98
CA MET A 108 23.64 -23.89 -16.96
C MET A 108 23.38 -24.93 -15.86
N ARG A 109 23.28 -26.21 -16.23
CA ARG A 109 23.14 -27.31 -15.26
C ARG A 109 24.38 -27.44 -14.38
N SER A 110 25.58 -27.39 -14.98
CA SER A 110 26.83 -27.47 -14.21
C SER A 110 27.01 -26.26 -13.29
N TYR A 111 26.68 -25.05 -13.75
CA TYR A 111 26.67 -23.84 -12.93
C TYR A 111 25.79 -23.98 -11.69
N LYS A 112 24.53 -24.44 -11.85
CA LYS A 112 23.59 -24.64 -10.73
C LYS A 112 24.09 -25.67 -9.72
N LEU A 113 24.70 -26.75 -10.20
CA LEU A 113 25.26 -27.79 -9.35
C LEU A 113 26.42 -27.26 -8.50
N TRP A 114 27.32 -26.48 -9.09
CA TRP A 114 28.41 -25.83 -8.34
C TRP A 114 27.90 -24.82 -7.33
N LEU A 115 26.88 -24.02 -7.69
CA LEU A 115 26.27 -23.06 -6.78
C LEU A 115 25.73 -23.75 -5.52
N ASP A 116 24.95 -24.82 -5.68
CA ASP A 116 24.38 -25.60 -4.57
C ASP A 116 25.48 -26.20 -3.66
N MET A 117 26.58 -26.69 -4.24
CA MET A 117 27.73 -27.17 -3.45
C MET A 117 28.37 -26.05 -2.62
N PHE A 118 28.57 -24.86 -3.20
CA PHE A 118 29.19 -23.74 -2.49
C PHE A 118 28.27 -23.17 -1.39
N GLU A 119 26.97 -23.11 -1.63
CA GLU A 119 25.99 -22.70 -0.63
C GLU A 119 25.99 -23.67 0.57
N LYS A 120 25.98 -24.98 0.30
CA LYS A 120 26.09 -26.00 1.35
C LYS A 120 27.38 -25.86 2.15
N ARG A 121 28.53 -25.71 1.47
CA ARG A 121 29.83 -25.52 2.14
C ARG A 121 29.86 -24.26 3.03
N ASN A 122 29.26 -23.17 2.58
CA ASN A 122 29.24 -21.93 3.33
C ASN A 122 28.21 -21.94 4.47
N SER A 123 27.18 -22.79 4.40
CA SER A 123 26.20 -22.98 5.49
C SER A 123 26.71 -23.84 6.65
N THR A 124 27.71 -24.68 6.38
CA THR A 124 28.31 -25.59 7.38
C THR A 124 29.48 -24.99 8.17
N ASN A 125 29.98 -23.81 7.77
CA ASN A 125 30.99 -23.04 8.50
C ASN A 125 30.34 -21.92 9.32
#